data_AF-A0A6M0AT74-F1
#
_entry.id   AF-A0A6M0AT74-F1
#
_cell.length_a   1.000
_cell.length_b   1.000
_cell.length_c   1.000
_cell.angle_alpha   90.00
_cell.angle_beta   90.00
_cell.angle_gamma   90.00
#
_symmetry.space_group_name_H-M   'P 1'
#
loop_
_entity.id
_entity.type
_entity.pdbx_description
1 polymer ?
#
loop_
_entity_poly.entity_id
_entity_poly.type
_entity_poly.pdbx_seq_one_letter_code
_entity_poly.pdbx_strand_id
1 'polypeptide(L)' 'MKQSLLSEQTAKTGTLVVSAIYGLGGIGKSTLAAALAHDPEVQTHFPDGILWATLGQQPDLLSFLSSWIQALG' A
#
# COMPACT_ATOMS: atom_id res chain seq x y z
N MET A 1 2.86 -11.61 -5.40
CA MET A 1 2.46 -10.26 -4.92
C MET A 1 3.00 -9.17 -5.82
N LYS A 2 4.32 -8.93 -5.90
CA LYS A 2 4.91 -7.88 -6.76
C LYS A 2 4.38 -7.87 -8.21
N GLN A 3 4.40 -9.01 -8.90
CA GLN A 3 3.87 -9.12 -10.27
C GLN A 3 2.36 -8.78 -10.40
N SER A 4 1.56 -9.04 -9.37
CA SER A 4 0.14 -8.68 -9.36
C SER A 4 -0.06 -7.18 -9.13
N LEU A 5 0.85 -6.53 -8.41
CA LEU A 5 0.81 -5.07 -8.25
C LEU A 5 1.18 -4.37 -9.56
N LEU A 6 2.22 -4.88 -10.23
CA LEU A 6 2.77 -4.30 -11.46
C LEU A 6 1.99 -4.68 -12.73
N SER A 7 0.81 -5.30 -12.59
CA SER A 7 0.03 -5.73 -13.74
C SER A 7 -0.56 -4.54 -14.51
N GLU A 8 -0.63 -4.62 -15.84
CA GLU A 8 -1.32 -3.63 -16.69
C GLU A 8 -2.80 -3.43 -16.31
N GLN A 9 -3.41 -4.43 -15.68
CA GLN A 9 -4.79 -4.34 -15.19
C GLN A 9 -4.93 -3.33 -14.04
N THR A 10 -3.88 -3.10 -13.26
CA THR A 10 -3.83 -2.06 -12.22
C THR A 10 -3.87 -0.65 -12.81
N ALA A 11 -3.35 -0.46 -14.03
CA ALA A 11 -3.34 0.83 -14.72
C ALA A 11 -4.69 1.19 -15.38
N LYS A 12 -5.62 0.23 -15.45
CA LYS A 12 -6.93 0.45 -16.07
C LYS A 12 -7.86 1.14 -15.07
N THR A 13 -8.19 2.41 -15.35
CA THR A 13 -9.13 3.21 -14.56
C THR A 13 -10.40 2.41 -14.23
N GLY A 14 -10.68 2.21 -12.94
CA GLY A 14 -11.83 1.47 -12.43
C GLY A 14 -11.55 0.04 -11.93
N THR A 15 -10.32 -0.48 -12.06
CA THR A 15 -9.93 -1.78 -11.49
C THR A 15 -9.25 -1.60 -10.14
N LEU A 16 -9.84 -2.16 -9.08
CA LEU A 16 -9.21 -2.22 -7.75
C LEU A 16 -8.55 -3.58 -7.54
N VAL A 17 -7.25 -3.60 -7.29
CA VAL A 17 -6.50 -4.81 -6.91
C VAL A 17 -6.26 -4.80 -5.40
N VAL A 18 -6.72 -5.84 -4.70
CA VAL A 18 -6.53 -6.01 -3.25
C VAL A 18 -5.63 -7.20 -2.99
N SER A 19 -4.56 -7.00 -2.20
CA SER A 19 -3.62 -8.05 -1.80
C SER A 19 -3.51 -8.12 -0.28
N ALA A 20 -3.43 -9.34 0.26
CA ALA A 20 -3.27 -9.57 1.70
C ALA A 20 -2.04 -10.45 1.97
N ILE A 21 -1.25 -10.08 2.99
CA ILE A 21 -0.17 -10.90 3.53
C ILE A 21 -0.61 -11.38 4.92
N TYR A 22 -0.73 -12.69 5.11
CA TYR A 22 -1.15 -13.30 6.39
C TYR A 22 -0.07 -14.25 6.93
N GLY A 23 -0.08 -14.49 8.24
CA GLY A 23 0.90 -15.34 8.91
C GLY A 23 1.15 -14.95 10.37
N LEU A 24 1.95 -15.76 11.07
CA LEU A 24 2.24 -15.60 12.49
C LEU A 24 2.78 -14.21 12.86
N GLY A 25 2.59 -13.82 14.13
CA GLY A 25 3.22 -12.62 14.69
C GLY A 25 4.74 -12.68 14.52
N GLY A 26 5.37 -11.56 14.17
CA GLY A 26 6.83 -11.48 14.01
C GLY A 26 7.42 -12.09 12.73
N ILE A 27 6.64 -12.74 11.87
CA ILE A 27 7.16 -13.38 10.64
C ILE A 27 7.62 -12.40 9.53
N GLY A 28 7.56 -11.09 9.79
CA GLY A 28 8.06 -10.07 8.85
C GLY A 28 7.05 -9.59 7.79
N LYS A 29 5.74 -9.76 8.00
CA LYS A 29 4.71 -9.29 7.03
C LYS A 29 4.80 -7.80 6.73
N SER A 30 4.86 -6.97 7.78
CA SER A 30 5.00 -5.52 7.66
C SER A 30 6.35 -5.15 7.04
N THR A 31 7.42 -5.89 7.36
CA THR A 31 8.74 -5.73 6.74
C THR A 31 8.69 -6.00 5.24
N LEU A 32 8.02 -7.07 4.81
CA LEU A 32 7.86 -7.41 3.39
C LEU A 32 7.03 -6.35 2.64
N ALA A 33 5.92 -5.90 3.22
CA ALA A 33 5.12 -4.83 2.63
C ALA A 33 5.90 -3.51 2.55
N ALA A 34 6.70 -3.17 3.56
CA ALA A 34 7.55 -1.99 3.55
C ALA A 34 8.66 -2.11 2.49
N ALA A 35 9.32 -3.27 2.38
CA ALA A 35 10.33 -3.51 1.36
C ALA A 35 9.76 -3.33 -0.05
N LEU A 36 8.52 -3.77 -0.27
CA LEU A 36 7.83 -3.61 -1.56
C LEU A 36 7.49 -2.15 -1.85
N ALA A 37 7.10 -1.35 -0.84
CA ALA A 37 6.86 0.08 -1.01
C ALA A 37 8.14 0.89 -1.31
N HIS A 38 9.30 0.39 -0.89
CA HIS A 38 10.60 0.99 -1.20
C HIS A 38 11.27 0.42 -2.47
N ASP A 39 10.63 -0.54 -3.14
CA ASP A 39 11.14 -1.13 -4.37
C ASP A 39 11.06 -0.09 -5.52
N PRO A 40 12.18 0.20 -6.22
CA PRO A 40 12.21 1.21 -7.28
C PRO A 40 11.21 0.95 -8.42
N GLU A 41 10.96 -0.32 -8.75
CA GLU A 41 10.01 -0.70 -9.80
C GLU A 41 8.57 -0.39 -9.36
N VAL A 42 8.25 -0.61 -8.08
CA VAL A 42 6.95 -0.27 -7.50
C VAL A 42 6.77 1.24 -7.45
N GLN A 43 7.77 2.01 -7.02
CA GLN A 43 7.69 3.47 -7.02
C GLN A 43 7.55 4.05 -8.43
N THR A 44 8.23 3.46 -9.42
CA THR A 44 8.09 3.87 -10.83
C THR A 44 6.68 3.58 -11.36
N HIS A 45 6.06 2.48 -10.92
CA HIS A 45 4.70 2.13 -11.31
C HIS A 45 3.62 2.98 -10.61
N PHE A 46 3.90 3.51 -9.42
CA PHE A 46 3.02 4.41 -8.66
C PHE A 46 3.67 5.80 -8.51
N PRO A 47 3.74 6.59 -9.58
CA PRO A 47 4.49 7.86 -9.60
C PRO A 47 3.88 8.93 -8.70
N ASP A 48 2.58 8.86 -8.40
CA ASP A 48 1.88 9.77 -7.50
C ASP A 48 2.17 9.50 -6.01
N GLY A 49 2.94 8.44 -5.73
CA GLY A 49 3.37 8.06 -4.40
C GLY A 49 2.60 6.89 -3.81
N ILE A 50 3.04 6.47 -2.63
CA ILE A 50 2.51 5.31 -1.91
C ILE A 50 2.08 5.77 -0.52
N LEU A 51 0.78 5.63 -0.22
CA LEU A 51 0.22 5.95 1.09
C LEU A 51 0.36 4.75 2.03
N TRP A 52 0.85 5.00 3.24
CA TRP A 52 1.06 3.98 4.27
C TRP A 52 0.33 4.37 5.56
N ALA A 53 -0.38 3.41 6.17
CA ALA A 53 -1.01 3.59 7.48
C ALA A 53 -0.89 2.30 8.30
N THR A 54 -0.70 2.47 9.61
CA THR A 54 -0.72 1.36 10.57
C THR A 54 -2.01 1.43 11.37
N LEU A 55 -2.92 0.49 11.12
CA LEU A 55 -4.19 0.40 11.84
C LEU A 55 -3.98 -0.39 13.13
N GLY A 56 -4.15 0.27 14.28
CA GLY A 56 -4.22 -0.40 15.59
C GLY A 56 -5.56 -1.12 15.79
N GLN A 57 -5.80 -1.66 16.99
CA GLN A 57 -7.08 -2.32 17.32
C GLN A 57 -8.27 -1.36 17.29
N GLN A 58 -8.04 -0.09 17.61
CA GLN A 58 -9.02 0.99 17.58
C GLN A 58 -8.44 2.14 16.74
N PRO A 59 -8.53 2.05 15.40
CA PRO A 59 -7.96 3.07 14.52
C PRO A 59 -8.85 4.31 14.45
N ASP A 60 -8.24 5.50 14.49
CA ASP A 60 -8.93 6.75 14.13
C ASP A 60 -8.83 6.95 12.61
N LEU A 61 -9.85 6.44 11.90
CA LEU A 61 -9.88 6.45 10.44
C LEU A 61 -9.94 7.86 9.84
N LEU A 62 -10.62 8.80 10.50
CA LEU A 62 -10.77 10.16 9.98
C LEU A 62 -9.43 10.90 10.01
N SER A 63 -8.62 10.68 11.05
CA SER A 63 -7.27 11.23 11.13
C SER A 63 -6.37 10.70 10.00
N PHE A 64 -6.44 9.41 9.68
CA PHE A 64 -5.69 8.85 8.54
C PHE A 64 -6.14 9.44 7.20
N LEU A 65 -7.45 9.47 6.93
CA LEU A 65 -7.97 10.03 5.69
C LEU A 65 -7.61 11.51 5.53
N SER A 66 -7.69 12.29 6.61
CA SER A 66 -7.28 13.69 6.62
C SER A 66 -5.80 13.85 6.29
N SER A 67 -4.95 12.98 6.84
CA SER A 67 -3.51 12.99 6.54
C SER A 67 -3.20 12.69 5.07
N TRP A 68 -3.97 11.78 4.46
CA TRP A 68 -3.81 11.44 3.04
C TRP A 68 -4.29 12.56 2.12
N ILE A 69 -5.41 13.21 2.45
CA ILE A 69 -5.88 14.39 1.71
C ILE A 69 -4.80 15.49 1.71
N GLN A 70 -4.21 15.77 2.88
CA GLN A 70 -3.13 16.77 2.99
C GLN A 70 -1.87 16.37 2.20
N ALA A 71 -1.54 15.09 2.14
CA ALA A 71 -0.39 14.61 1.38
C ALA A 71 -0.59 14.69 -0.14
N LEU A 72 -1.84 14.63 -0.61
CA LEU A 72 -2.19 14.62 -2.03
C LEU A 72 -2.45 16.03 -2.61
N GLY A 73 -2.75 17.04 -1.77
CA GLY A 73 -2.86 18.45 -2.17
C GLY A 73 -4.10 18.77 -3.00
#